data_AF-A0A7C6N0R4-F1
#
_entry.id   AF-A0A7C6N0R4-F1
#
_cell.length_a   1.000
_cell.length_b   1.000
_cell.length_c   1.000
_cell.angle_alpha   90.00
_cell.angle_beta   90.00
_cell.angle_gamma   90.00
#
_symmetry.space_group_name_H-M   'P 1'
#
loop_
_entity.id
_entity.type
_entity.pdbx_description
1 polymer ?
#
loop_
_entity_poly.entity_id
_entity_poly.type
_entity_poly.pdbx_seq_one_letter_code
_entity_poly.pdbx_strand_id
1 'polypeptide(L)' 'MDTKLSRLLPDKQYISLRYRAYCGKKLNLKNPITFNEKLQWLKLNGRKPEYTIMADKYEVRQYVAEKIGEEYLIPIVGV' A
#
# COMPACT_ATOMS: atom_id res chain seq x y z
N MET A 1 -18.48 8.33 -5.55
CA MET A 1 -18.75 9.44 -4.61
C MET A 1 -17.44 9.96 -4.04
N ASP A 2 -16.70 10.76 -4.81
CA ASP A 2 -15.67 11.64 -4.25
C ASP A 2 -16.28 13.04 -4.15
N THR A 3 -17.15 13.20 -3.18
CA THR A 3 -17.78 14.48 -2.85
C THR A 3 -16.88 15.25 -1.90
N LYS A 4 -16.90 16.59 -1.92
CA LYS A 4 -16.10 17.44 -1.00
C LYS A 4 -16.24 17.01 0.47
N LEU A 5 -17.39 16.47 0.86
CA LEU A 5 -17.69 15.99 2.20
C LEU A 5 -16.84 14.79 2.63
N SER A 6 -16.46 13.89 1.71
CA SER A 6 -15.71 12.68 2.06
C SER A 6 -14.26 12.96 2.46
N ARG A 7 -13.71 14.13 2.11
CA ARG A 7 -12.36 14.57 2.51
C ARG A 7 -12.27 14.99 3.97
N LEU A 8 -13.41 15.29 4.61
CA LEU A 8 -13.49 15.69 6.01
C LEU A 8 -13.56 14.49 6.96
N LEU A 9 -13.77 13.28 6.43
CA LEU A 9 -13.85 12.07 7.22
C LEU A 9 -12.45 11.59 7.61
N PRO A 10 -12.21 11.17 8.86
CA PRO A 10 -11.00 10.46 9.25
C PRO A 10 -10.75 9.22 8.37
N ASP A 11 -9.50 8.97 7.99
CA ASP A 11 -9.09 7.87 7.10
C ASP A 11 -9.73 6.52 7.46
N LYS A 12 -9.75 6.18 8.75
CA LYS A 12 -10.33 4.92 9.25
C LYS A 12 -11.82 4.79 8.94
N GLN A 13 -12.58 5.87 9.10
CA GLN A 13 -14.02 5.90 8.85
C GLN A 13 -14.30 5.85 7.34
N TYR A 14 -13.57 6.65 6.57
CA TYR A 14 -13.66 6.67 5.11
C TYR A 14 -13.37 5.28 4.52
N ILE A 15 -12.27 4.64 4.94
CA ILE A 15 -11.87 3.31 4.46
C ILE A 15 -12.90 2.25 4.84
N SER A 16 -13.42 2.27 6.07
CA SER A 16 -14.44 1.31 6.53
C SER A 16 -15.74 1.44 5.72
N LEU A 17 -16.21 2.67 5.48
CA LEU A 17 -17.43 2.93 4.70
C LEU A 17 -17.26 2.48 3.25
N ARG A 18 -16.13 2.83 2.62
CA ARG A 18 -15.82 2.38 1.25
C ARG A 18 -15.72 0.87 1.16
N TYR A 19 -14.98 0.24 2.06
CA TYR A 19 -14.86 -1.22 2.08
C TYR A 19 -16.24 -1.89 2.14
N ARG A 20 -17.13 -1.39 3.01
CA ARG A 20 -18.50 -1.92 3.09
C ARG A 20 -19.30 -1.71 1.80
N ALA A 21 -19.16 -0.55 1.15
CA ALA A 21 -19.86 -0.26 -0.10
C ALA A 21 -19.39 -1.15 -1.27
N TYR A 22 -18.09 -1.44 -1.38
CA TYR A 22 -17.54 -2.23 -2.50
C TYR A 22 -17.52 -3.74 -2.23
N CYS A 23 -17.22 -4.16 -1.00
CA CYS A 23 -17.10 -5.58 -0.63
C CYS A 23 -18.38 -6.15 -0.01
N GLY A 24 -19.38 -5.32 0.32
CA GLY A 24 -20.63 -5.75 0.96
C GLY A 24 -20.50 -6.25 2.40
N LYS A 25 -19.30 -6.16 3.01
CA LYS A 25 -18.99 -6.71 4.33
C LYS A 25 -18.42 -5.63 5.27
N LYS A 26 -18.54 -5.83 6.58
CA LYS A 26 -17.91 -4.94 7.56
C LYS A 26 -16.41 -5.18 7.59
N LEU A 27 -15.61 -4.12 7.52
CA LEU A 27 -14.16 -4.19 7.57
C LEU A 27 -13.66 -4.59 8.96
N ASN A 28 -12.93 -5.71 9.08
CA ASN A 28 -12.24 -6.08 10.31
C ASN A 28 -10.77 -5.59 10.31
N LEU A 29 -10.53 -4.45 10.96
CA LEU A 29 -9.17 -3.91 11.14
C LEU A 29 -8.42 -4.47 12.36
N LYS A 30 -9.11 -5.17 13.29
CA LYS A 30 -8.48 -5.72 14.51
C LYS A 30 -7.75 -7.02 14.20
N ASN A 31 -8.37 -7.88 13.40
CA ASN A 31 -7.79 -9.14 12.93
C ASN A 31 -8.18 -9.35 11.46
N PRO A 32 -7.49 -8.72 10.50
CA PRO A 32 -7.79 -8.86 9.09
C PRO A 32 -7.49 -10.29 8.62
N ILE A 33 -8.50 -11.01 8.11
CA ILE A 33 -8.36 -12.41 7.68
C ILE A 33 -8.23 -12.47 6.16
N THR A 34 -8.99 -11.65 5.45
CA THR A 34 -8.98 -11.64 3.98
C THR A 34 -7.90 -10.72 3.44
N PHE A 35 -7.44 -11.00 2.21
CA PHE A 35 -6.49 -10.15 1.50
C PHE A 35 -6.97 -8.69 1.41
N ASN A 36 -8.26 -8.47 1.10
CA ASN A 36 -8.82 -7.13 0.99
C ASN A 36 -8.86 -6.39 2.35
N GLU A 37 -9.14 -7.09 3.45
CA GLU A 37 -9.04 -6.49 4.80
C GLU A 37 -7.61 -6.11 5.13
N LYS A 38 -6.64 -6.98 4.81
CA LYS A 38 -5.21 -6.72 5.03
C LYS A 38 -4.75 -5.51 4.23
N LEU A 39 -5.18 -5.38 2.98
CA LEU A 39 -4.89 -4.20 2.16
C LEU A 39 -5.42 -2.90 2.79
N GLN A 40 -6.67 -2.89 3.27
CA GLN A 40 -7.19 -1.70 3.95
C GLN A 40 -6.46 -1.40 5.26
N TRP A 41 -6.05 -2.42 6.00
CA TRP A 41 -5.23 -2.25 7.21
C TRP A 41 -3.86 -1.63 6.89
N LEU A 42 -3.22 -2.05 5.78
CA LEU A 42 -1.93 -1.49 5.34
C LEU A 42 -2.03 -0.01 4.95
N LYS A 43 -3.16 0.45 4.38
CA LYS A 43 -3.34 1.89 4.09
C LYS A 43 -3.29 2.78 5.33
N LEU A 44 -3.72 2.24 6.48
CA LEU A 44 -3.77 2.93 7.76
C LEU A 44 -2.46 2.82 8.54
N ASN A 45 -1.79 1.65 8.50
CA ASN A 45 -0.69 1.33 9.41
C ASN A 45 0.65 1.06 8.71
N GLY A 46 0.63 0.80 7.41
CA GLY A 46 1.77 0.32 6.64
C GLY A 46 2.53 1.41 5.90
N ARG A 47 2.54 2.66 6.38
CA ARG A 47 3.29 3.73 5.71
C ARG A 47 4.75 3.69 6.16
N LYS A 48 5.61 3.07 5.35
CA LYS A 48 7.06 3.07 5.54
C LYS A 48 7.75 3.90 4.44
N PRO A 49 8.74 4.74 4.77
CA PRO A 49 9.48 5.51 3.76
C PRO A 49 10.15 4.64 2.70
N GLU A 50 10.65 3.46 3.10
CA GLU A 50 11.36 2.56 2.17
C GLU A 50 10.47 2.07 1.01
N TYR A 51 9.14 2.07 1.18
CA TYR A 51 8.24 1.59 0.13
C TYR A 51 8.25 2.48 -1.11
N THR A 52 8.54 3.78 -0.95
CA THR A 52 8.70 4.70 -2.08
C THR A 52 9.94 4.30 -2.90
N ILE A 53 11.06 4.04 -2.22
CA ILE A 53 12.32 3.59 -2.83
C ILE A 53 12.10 2.27 -3.57
N MET A 54 11.40 1.32 -2.93
CA MET A 54 11.11 0.01 -3.52
C MET A 54 10.18 0.08 -4.74
N ALA A 55 9.36 1.12 -4.85
CA ALA A 55 8.45 1.32 -5.97
C ALA A 55 9.11 2.07 -7.14
N ASP A 56 10.18 2.82 -6.90
CA ASP A 56 10.94 3.51 -7.94
C ASP A 56 11.84 2.52 -8.71
N LYS A 57 11.72 2.51 -10.04
CA LYS A 57 12.43 1.56 -10.93
C LYS A 57 13.96 1.67 -10.83
N TYR A 58 14.48 2.84 -10.52
CA TYR A 58 15.92 3.10 -10.44
C TYR A 58 16.41 3.00 -9.00
N GLU A 59 15.73 3.63 -8.03
CA GLU A 59 16.18 3.63 -6.63
C GLU A 59 16.13 2.23 -6.01
N VAL A 60 15.15 1.40 -6.39
CA VAL A 60 15.06 0.02 -5.89
C VAL A 60 16.31 -0.81 -6.21
N ARG A 61 17.01 -0.50 -7.30
CA ARG A 61 18.22 -1.23 -7.70
C ARG A 61 19.36 -0.94 -6.72
N GLN A 62 19.56 0.32 -6.35
CA GLN A 62 20.54 0.69 -5.33
C GLN A 62 20.18 0.03 -3.99
N TYR A 63 18.91 0.07 -3.61
CA TYR A 63 18.42 -0.58 -2.39
C TYR A 63 18.73 -2.09 -2.36
N VAL A 64 18.52 -2.80 -3.47
CA VAL A 64 18.81 -4.23 -3.60
C VAL A 64 20.31 -4.51 -3.58
N ALA A 65 21.10 -3.74 -4.33
CA ALA A 65 22.56 -3.85 -4.36
C ALA A 65 23.18 -3.74 -2.96
N GLU A 66 22.76 -2.75 -2.18
CA GLU A 66 23.24 -2.52 -0.81
C GLU A 66 22.77 -3.61 0.18
N LYS A 67 21.58 -4.19 -0.03
CA LYS A 67 20.98 -5.14 0.92
C LYS A 67 21.39 -6.58 0.70
N ILE A 68 21.43 -7.02 -0.55
CA ILE A 68 21.62 -8.43 -0.89
C ILE A 68 22.66 -8.66 -1.99
N GLY A 69 23.19 -7.60 -2.62
CA GLY A 69 24.24 -7.69 -3.64
C GLY A 69 23.77 -7.38 -5.06
N GLU A 70 24.68 -6.88 -5.88
CA GLU A 70 24.43 -6.52 -7.28
C GLU A 70 24.22 -7.73 -8.19
N GLU A 71 24.71 -8.91 -7.80
CA GLU A 71 24.59 -10.16 -8.56
C GLU A 71 23.13 -10.59 -8.78
N TYR A 72 22.20 -10.07 -7.96
CA TYR A 72 20.75 -10.30 -8.11
C TYR A 72 20.08 -9.31 -9.05
N LEU A 73 20.79 -8.29 -9.55
CA LEU A 73 20.25 -7.29 -10.47
C LEU A 73 20.49 -7.70 -11.92
N ILE A 74 19.40 -7.89 -12.67
CA ILE A 74 19.48 -8.05 -14.12
C ILE A 74 19.90 -6.72 -14.80
N PRO A 75 20.64 -6.77 -15.93
CA PRO A 75 20.92 -5.58 -16.73
C PRO A 75 19.65 -4.89 -17.20
N ILE A 76 19.66 -3.56 -17.22
CA ILE A 76 18.55 -2.78 -17.80
C ILE A 76 18.67 -2.82 -19.32
N VAL A 77 17.60 -3.22 -19.99
CA VAL A 77 17.49 -3.17 -21.45
C VAL A 77 16.42 -2.13 -21.81
N GLY A 78 16.86 -0.97 -22.34
CA GLY A 78 15.99 0.16 -22.66
C GLY A 78 15.66 1.08 -21.47
N VAL A 79 15.05 2.24 -21.76
CA VAL A 79 14.63 3.25 -20.75
C VAL A 79 13.17 3.02 -20.37
#